data_AF-A0A438BRG0-F1
#
_entry.id   AF-A0A438BRG0-F1
#
_cell.length_a   1.000
_cell.length_b   1.000
_cell.length_c   1.000
_cell.angle_alpha   90.00
_cell.angle_beta   90.00
_cell.angle_gamma   90.00
#
_symmetry.space_group_name_H-M   'P 1'
#
loop_
_entity.id
_entity.type
_entity.pdbx_description
1 polymer ?
#
loop_
_entity_poly.entity_id
_entity_poly.type
_entity_poly.pdbx_seq_one_letter_code
_entity_poly.pdbx_strand_id
1 'polypeptide(L)'
;MASSSTSNPHSYDMFLSFRGEDTRKNFSDHLYNSLVAYGTHTFRDDEEVEKGEDIKSGLSRAIQGSKIFIIIFSKNYATSKWCLNELVKINYLKELNLDYNSLDGQVPSSIGNLSSLSTLYLYSNLLNGALPESMGLLSNLEALVIGRNPLAGIVSEVHFIKLSNLKYLEMSWTYLTFSVSSSWIPPFQLQYMKMISYKMGPKFPAWLQTQRSQTQELWTLLLVLENSLQ
;
A
#
# COMPACT_ATOMS: atom_id res chain seq x y z
N MET A 1 -3.73 -42.19 -22.42
CA MET A 1 -4.59 -41.02 -22.67
C MET A 1 -3.88 -39.81 -22.09
N ALA A 2 -3.32 -38.95 -22.95
CA ALA A 2 -2.67 -37.73 -22.52
C ALA A 2 -3.74 -36.70 -22.13
N SER A 3 -3.72 -36.21 -20.90
CA SER A 3 -4.54 -35.08 -20.48
C SER A 3 -3.98 -33.82 -21.14
N SER A 4 -4.63 -33.34 -22.19
CA SER A 4 -4.39 -32.02 -22.74
C SER A 4 -4.80 -30.98 -21.69
N SER A 5 -3.84 -30.47 -20.93
CA SER A 5 -4.01 -29.21 -20.23
C SER A 5 -4.19 -28.15 -21.31
N THR A 6 -5.43 -27.71 -21.52
CA THR A 6 -5.71 -26.51 -22.30
C THR A 6 -5.13 -25.34 -21.51
N SER A 7 -3.86 -25.02 -21.77
CA SER A 7 -3.23 -23.80 -21.28
C SER A 7 -4.08 -22.65 -21.79
N ASN A 8 -4.68 -21.89 -20.88
CA ASN A 8 -5.37 -20.67 -21.22
C ASN A 8 -4.38 -19.80 -22.01
N PRO A 9 -4.65 -19.39 -23.26
CA PRO A 9 -3.68 -18.70 -24.14
C PRO A 9 -3.22 -17.32 -23.62
N HIS A 10 -3.63 -16.96 -22.41
CA HIS A 10 -3.35 -15.71 -21.71
C HIS A 10 -2.75 -15.94 -20.30
N SER A 11 -2.31 -17.15 -19.96
CA SER A 11 -1.54 -17.38 -18.72
C SER A 11 -0.08 -17.04 -18.97
N TYR A 12 0.44 -16.07 -18.23
CA TYR A 12 1.86 -15.75 -18.23
C TYR A 12 2.55 -16.47 -17.08
N ASP A 13 3.77 -16.93 -17.29
CA ASP A 13 4.61 -17.47 -16.22
C ASP A 13 5.20 -16.34 -15.38
N MET A 14 5.48 -15.20 -16.03
CA MET A 14 6.17 -14.06 -15.45
C MET A 14 5.58 -12.72 -15.90
N PHE A 15 5.42 -11.80 -14.95
CA PHE A 15 5.09 -10.40 -15.19
C PHE A 15 6.31 -9.51 -14.99
N LEU A 16 6.71 -8.77 -16.04
CA LEU A 16 7.77 -7.76 -15.98
C LEU A 16 7.16 -6.35 -16.09
N SER A 17 7.20 -5.60 -15.00
CA SER A 17 6.82 -4.17 -15.00
C SER A 17 8.08 -3.33 -15.17
N PHE A 18 8.22 -2.67 -16.33
CA PHE A 18 9.28 -1.70 -16.64
C PHE A 18 8.63 -0.42 -17.13
N ARG A 19 8.99 0.74 -16.59
CA ARG A 19 8.37 1.99 -17.06
C ARG A 19 9.35 3.14 -17.15
N GLY A 20 9.51 3.78 -18.31
CA GLY A 20 10.22 5.05 -18.45
C GLY A 20 11.65 4.94 -18.98
N GLU A 21 12.20 6.07 -19.43
CA GLU A 21 13.49 6.19 -20.13
C GLU A 21 14.69 5.68 -19.32
N ASP A 22 14.57 5.65 -17.98
CA ASP A 22 15.65 5.33 -17.04
C ASP A 22 15.92 3.84 -16.85
N THR A 23 15.01 2.94 -17.25
CA THR A 23 15.40 1.55 -17.50
C THR A 23 16.12 1.55 -18.83
N ARG A 24 17.47 1.52 -18.82
CA ARG A 24 18.29 1.43 -20.05
C ARG A 24 17.56 0.49 -21.01
N LYS A 25 17.08 1.02 -22.15
CA LYS A 25 16.25 0.32 -23.13
C LYS A 25 16.74 -1.13 -23.34
N ASN A 26 18.06 -1.26 -23.41
CA ASN A 26 18.80 -2.51 -23.54
C ASN A 26 18.65 -3.50 -22.36
N PHE A 27 18.61 -3.07 -21.10
CA PHE A 27 18.47 -3.98 -19.95
C PHE A 27 17.11 -4.68 -19.95
N SER A 28 16.04 -3.91 -20.12
CA SER A 28 14.67 -4.46 -20.17
C SER A 28 14.49 -5.36 -21.39
N ASP A 29 15.02 -4.94 -22.55
CA ASP A 29 15.07 -5.75 -23.78
C ASP A 29 15.85 -7.05 -23.56
N HIS A 30 17.07 -6.98 -22.98
CA HIS A 30 17.90 -8.16 -22.73
C HIS A 30 17.26 -9.13 -21.74
N LEU A 31 16.67 -8.63 -20.64
CA LEU A 31 16.03 -9.49 -19.65
C LEU A 31 14.80 -10.18 -20.25
N TYR A 32 13.92 -9.43 -20.92
CA TYR A 32 12.75 -9.99 -21.60
C TYR A 32 13.15 -11.03 -22.66
N ASN A 33 14.07 -10.68 -23.56
CA ASN A 33 14.50 -11.57 -24.63
C ASN A 33 15.16 -12.85 -24.07
N SER A 34 15.93 -12.73 -22.99
CA SER A 34 16.52 -13.89 -22.32
C SER A 34 15.45 -14.82 -21.76
N LEU A 35 14.46 -14.27 -21.04
CA LEU A 35 13.38 -15.05 -20.43
C LEU A 35 12.54 -15.80 -21.49
N VAL A 36 12.21 -15.13 -22.60
CA VAL A 36 11.53 -15.76 -23.74
C VAL A 36 12.40 -16.85 -24.37
N ALA A 37 13.71 -16.62 -24.55
CA ALA A 37 14.64 -17.62 -25.10
C ALA A 37 14.77 -18.88 -24.23
N TYR A 38 14.58 -18.76 -22.92
CA TYR A 38 14.51 -19.91 -21.99
C TYR A 38 13.12 -20.56 -21.90
N GLY A 39 12.16 -20.15 -22.75
CA GLY A 39 10.83 -20.77 -22.85
C GLY A 39 9.79 -20.24 -21.86
N THR A 40 10.03 -19.09 -21.22
CA THR A 40 9.09 -18.50 -20.26
C THR A 40 8.03 -17.65 -20.97
N HIS A 41 6.73 -17.90 -20.73
CA HIS A 41 5.66 -17.00 -21.21
C HIS A 41 5.67 -15.71 -20.40
N THR A 42 6.31 -14.67 -20.93
CA THR A 42 6.57 -13.43 -20.20
C THR A 42 5.72 -12.29 -20.75
N PHE A 43 4.97 -11.60 -19.89
CA PHE A 43 4.30 -10.35 -20.28
C PHE A 43 5.26 -9.18 -20.07
N ARG A 44 5.38 -8.34 -21.10
CA ARG A 44 6.11 -7.08 -21.04
C ARG A 44 5.11 -5.94 -21.21
N ASP A 45 5.08 -5.05 -20.23
CA ASP A 45 4.31 -3.81 -20.30
C ASP A 45 5.18 -2.68 -20.86
N ASP A 46 5.16 -2.48 -22.18
CA ASP A 46 5.92 -1.44 -22.89
C ASP A 46 5.03 -0.34 -23.50
N GLU A 47 3.72 -0.40 -23.27
CA GLU A 47 2.78 0.62 -23.73
C GLU A 47 2.84 1.86 -22.81
N GLU A 48 2.94 3.05 -23.43
CA GLU A 48 2.72 4.30 -22.70
C GLU A 48 1.28 4.33 -22.17
N VAL A 49 1.12 4.57 -20.87
CA VAL A 49 -0.19 4.78 -20.26
C VAL A 49 -0.37 6.26 -20.00
N GLU A 50 -1.34 6.86 -20.69
CA GLU A 50 -1.68 8.27 -20.54
C GLU A 50 -2.28 8.53 -19.15
N LYS A 51 -1.99 9.72 -18.59
CA LYS A 51 -2.45 10.12 -17.26
C LYS A 51 -3.98 10.20 -17.24
N GLY A 52 -4.63 9.31 -16.48
CA GLY A 52 -6.08 9.36 -16.24
C GLY A 52 -6.89 8.19 -16.80
N GLU A 53 -6.26 7.27 -17.54
CA GLU A 53 -6.96 6.11 -18.14
C GLU A 53 -6.88 4.83 -17.28
N ASP A 54 -7.95 4.03 -17.30
CA ASP A 54 -8.03 2.74 -16.60
C ASP A 54 -6.87 1.78 -16.95
N ILE A 55 -6.53 0.89 -16.00
CA ILE A 55 -5.59 -0.19 -16.28
C ILE A 55 -6.13 -1.04 -17.43
N LYS A 56 -5.41 -1.04 -18.57
CA LYS A 56 -5.77 -1.85 -19.74
C LYS A 56 -6.00 -3.31 -19.35
N SER A 57 -7.03 -3.92 -19.93
CA SER A 57 -7.46 -5.29 -19.59
C SER A 57 -6.36 -6.34 -19.81
N GLY A 58 -5.39 -6.08 -20.71
CA GLY A 58 -4.20 -6.92 -20.92
C GLY A 58 -3.27 -6.92 -19.71
N LEU A 59 -2.88 -5.74 -19.24
CA LEU A 59 -2.08 -5.57 -18.01
C LEU A 59 -2.76 -6.20 -16.80
N SER A 60 -4.08 -6.00 -16.64
CA SER A 60 -4.84 -6.63 -15.56
C SER A 60 -4.80 -8.16 -15.60
N ARG A 61 -4.94 -8.76 -16.78
CA ARG A 61 -4.88 -10.21 -16.97
C ARG A 61 -3.48 -10.77 -16.72
N ALA A 62 -2.45 -10.05 -17.17
CA ALA A 62 -1.06 -10.44 -16.96
C ALA A 62 -0.68 -10.52 -15.48
N ILE A 63 -1.09 -9.53 -14.69
CA ILE A 63 -0.81 -9.53 -13.25
C ILE A 63 -1.58 -10.66 -12.55
N GLN A 64 -2.84 -10.90 -12.90
CA GLN A 64 -3.64 -11.97 -12.29
C GLN A 64 -3.17 -13.38 -12.69
N GLY A 65 -2.63 -13.55 -13.90
CA GLY A 65 -2.22 -14.84 -14.43
C GLY A 65 -0.79 -15.26 -14.10
N SER A 66 0.07 -14.32 -13.66
CA SER A 66 1.50 -14.58 -13.45
C SER A 66 1.81 -15.25 -12.11
N LYS A 67 2.75 -16.20 -12.12
CA LYS A 67 3.22 -16.90 -10.91
C LYS A 67 4.43 -16.21 -10.29
N ILE A 68 5.26 -15.56 -11.11
CA ILE A 68 6.46 -14.83 -10.69
C ILE A 68 6.32 -13.37 -11.14
N PHE A 69 6.59 -12.44 -10.24
CA PHE A 69 6.53 -11.01 -10.50
C PHE A 69 7.93 -10.44 -10.33
N ILE A 70 8.50 -9.90 -11.41
CA ILE A 70 9.73 -9.12 -11.34
C ILE A 70 9.35 -7.67 -11.63
N ILE A 71 9.26 -6.88 -10.57
CA ILE A 71 8.89 -5.48 -10.65
C ILE A 71 10.17 -4.68 -10.74
N ILE A 72 10.42 -4.02 -11.86
CA ILE A 72 11.62 -3.21 -12.06
C ILE A 72 11.16 -1.75 -12.09
N PHE A 73 11.20 -1.15 -10.92
CA PHE A 73 10.89 0.27 -10.76
C PHE A 73 11.92 1.10 -11.52
N SER A 74 11.46 1.91 -12.46
CA SER A 74 12.26 3.06 -12.85
C SER A 74 12.20 4.13 -11.78
N LYS A 75 13.11 5.09 -11.90
CA LYS A 75 13.19 6.27 -11.04
C LYS A 75 11.85 7.00 -10.87
N ASN A 76 11.00 7.01 -11.89
CA ASN A 76 9.73 7.74 -11.89
C ASN A 76 8.49 6.83 -11.78
N TYR A 77 8.66 5.51 -11.75
CA TYR A 77 7.49 4.63 -11.62
C TYR A 77 6.83 4.77 -10.25
N ALA A 78 7.64 4.89 -9.19
CA ALA A 78 7.13 5.07 -7.82
C ALA A 78 6.42 6.42 -7.62
N THR A 79 6.54 7.38 -8.56
CA THR A 79 5.78 8.65 -8.55
C THR A 79 4.52 8.59 -9.41
N SER A 80 4.28 7.49 -10.12
CA SER A 80 3.09 7.30 -10.96
C SER A 80 1.85 7.02 -10.11
N LYS A 81 0.77 7.76 -10.35
CA LYS A 81 -0.57 7.52 -9.79
C LYS A 81 -1.02 6.06 -9.83
N TRP A 82 -0.61 5.34 -10.87
CA TRP A 82 -1.01 3.96 -11.14
C TRP A 82 -0.19 2.92 -10.41
N CYS A 83 0.97 3.29 -9.87
CA CYS A 83 1.88 2.38 -9.16
C CYS A 83 1.12 1.57 -8.10
N LEU A 84 0.34 2.26 -7.25
CA LEU A 84 -0.49 1.59 -6.24
C LEU A 84 -1.53 0.65 -6.86
N ASN A 85 -2.19 1.05 -7.94
CA ASN A 85 -3.21 0.22 -8.60
C ASN A 85 -2.65 -1.05 -9.26
N GLU A 86 -1.39 -1.03 -9.70
CA GLU A 86 -0.72 -2.19 -10.28
C GLU A 86 -0.20 -3.13 -9.20
N LEU A 87 0.50 -2.58 -8.19
CA LEU A 87 1.12 -3.36 -7.13
C LEU A 87 0.10 -4.12 -6.29
N VAL A 88 -1.09 -3.56 -6.07
CA VAL A 88 -2.19 -4.24 -5.34
C VAL A 88 -2.73 -5.49 -6.05
N LYS A 89 -2.43 -5.67 -7.34
CA LYS A 89 -2.77 -6.91 -8.07
C LYS A 89 -1.74 -8.02 -7.83
N ILE A 90 -0.59 -7.71 -7.22
CA ILE A 90 0.49 -8.65 -6.91
C ILE A 90 0.27 -9.21 -5.49
N ASN A 91 -0.57 -10.24 -5.39
CA ASN A 91 -1.10 -10.77 -4.11
C ASN A 91 -0.05 -11.32 -3.11
N TYR A 92 1.21 -11.42 -3.51
CA TYR A 92 2.31 -11.97 -2.69
C TYR A 92 3.29 -10.92 -2.16
N LEU A 93 3.01 -9.62 -2.35
CA LEU A 93 3.83 -8.56 -1.77
C LEU A 93 3.82 -8.66 -0.24
N LYS A 94 5.01 -8.73 0.35
CA LYS A 94 5.22 -8.64 1.81
C LYS A 94 5.54 -7.23 2.25
N GLU A 95 6.36 -6.52 1.50
CA GLU A 95 6.74 -5.15 1.83
C GLU A 95 6.48 -4.26 0.63
N LEU A 96 5.81 -3.13 0.88
CA LEU A 96 5.60 -2.08 -0.09
C LEU A 96 6.07 -0.76 0.50
N ASN A 97 7.21 -0.27 0.02
CA ASN A 97 7.75 1.02 0.40
C ASN A 97 7.73 1.97 -0.80
N LEU A 98 6.92 3.02 -0.71
CA LEU A 98 6.77 4.10 -1.68
C LEU A 98 6.88 5.47 -0.99
N ASP A 99 7.60 5.56 0.12
CA ASP A 99 7.84 6.83 0.80
C ASP A 99 8.53 7.85 -0.11
N TYR A 100 8.27 9.13 0.11
CA TYR A 100 8.93 10.26 -0.55
C TYR A 100 8.81 10.26 -2.07
N ASN A 101 7.63 9.91 -2.58
CA ASN A 101 7.29 10.00 -3.99
C ASN A 101 6.26 11.12 -4.25
N SER A 102 5.78 11.22 -5.49
CA SER A 102 4.71 12.15 -5.89
C SER A 102 3.42 11.44 -6.26
N LEU A 103 3.13 10.30 -5.60
CA LEU A 103 1.89 9.55 -5.82
C LEU A 103 0.69 10.43 -5.50
N ASP A 104 -0.22 10.62 -6.46
CA ASP A 104 -1.46 11.37 -6.29
C ASP A 104 -2.70 10.46 -6.38
N GLY A 105 -3.88 10.99 -6.06
CA GLY A 105 -5.13 10.22 -6.07
C GLY A 105 -5.40 9.43 -4.80
N GLN A 106 -6.38 8.53 -4.86
CA GLN A 106 -6.87 7.78 -3.70
C GLN A 106 -6.13 6.46 -3.54
N VAL A 107 -6.01 5.99 -2.30
CA VAL A 107 -5.58 4.61 -2.01
C VAL A 107 -6.69 3.66 -2.52
N PRO A 108 -6.40 2.74 -3.44
CA PRO A 108 -7.43 1.90 -4.05
C PRO A 108 -7.99 0.89 -3.04
N SER A 109 -9.30 0.60 -3.14
CA SER A 109 -9.93 -0.41 -2.29
C SER A 109 -9.37 -1.83 -2.51
N SER A 110 -8.75 -2.10 -3.65
CA SER A 110 -8.04 -3.36 -3.87
C SER A 110 -6.78 -3.54 -3.03
N ILE A 111 -6.33 -2.53 -2.27
CA ILE A 111 -5.23 -2.67 -1.30
C ILE A 111 -5.45 -3.85 -0.34
N GLY A 112 -6.71 -4.13 0.03
CA GLY A 112 -7.08 -5.24 0.90
C GLY A 112 -6.81 -6.63 0.32
N ASN A 113 -6.50 -6.75 -0.98
CA ASN A 113 -6.13 -8.02 -1.61
C ASN A 113 -4.68 -8.43 -1.31
N LEU A 114 -3.84 -7.52 -0.80
CA LEU A 114 -2.47 -7.80 -0.43
C LEU A 114 -2.39 -8.53 0.92
N SER A 115 -3.00 -9.71 1.00
CA SER A 115 -3.14 -10.48 2.25
C SER A 115 -1.79 -10.88 2.86
N SER A 116 -0.71 -10.92 2.06
CA SER A 116 0.64 -11.25 2.51
C SER A 116 1.43 -10.05 3.03
N LEU A 117 0.89 -8.83 2.91
CA LEU A 117 1.61 -7.59 3.21
C LEU A 117 1.84 -7.45 4.72
N SER A 118 3.10 -7.33 5.10
CA SER A 118 3.57 -7.01 6.45
C SER A 118 3.90 -5.53 6.63
N THR A 119 4.29 -4.83 5.56
CA THR A 119 4.77 -3.44 5.66
C THR A 119 4.20 -2.59 4.53
N LEU A 120 3.55 -1.48 4.88
CA LEU A 120 3.05 -0.49 3.93
C LEU A 120 3.54 0.92 4.30
N TYR A 121 4.47 1.46 3.51
CA TYR A 121 5.04 2.80 3.67
C TYR A 121 4.67 3.67 2.47
N LEU A 122 3.89 4.72 2.70
CA LEU A 122 3.37 5.70 1.71
C LEU A 122 3.62 7.14 2.16
N TYR A 123 4.48 7.36 3.13
CA TYR A 123 4.75 8.64 3.75
C TYR A 123 5.23 9.70 2.76
N SER A 124 4.80 10.95 2.94
CA SER A 124 5.26 12.09 2.13
C SER A 124 4.98 11.92 0.63
N ASN A 125 3.71 11.73 0.29
CA ASN A 125 3.18 11.69 -1.08
C ASN A 125 2.05 12.74 -1.24
N LEU A 126 1.29 12.68 -2.34
CA LEU A 126 0.14 13.53 -2.66
C LEU A 126 -1.20 12.74 -2.60
N LEU A 127 -1.22 11.63 -1.85
CA LEU A 127 -2.40 10.76 -1.73
C LEU A 127 -3.53 11.47 -0.99
N ASN A 128 -4.75 11.35 -1.50
CA ASN A 128 -5.92 12.09 -1.01
C ASN A 128 -7.16 11.20 -0.87
N GLY A 129 -8.26 11.79 -0.41
CA GLY A 129 -9.50 11.06 -0.12
C GLY A 129 -9.40 10.22 1.15
N ALA A 130 -10.41 9.37 1.35
CA ALA A 130 -10.52 8.50 2.53
C ALA A 130 -9.61 7.27 2.41
N LEU A 131 -9.24 6.71 3.56
CA LEU A 131 -8.70 5.36 3.60
C LEU A 131 -9.81 4.37 3.20
N PRO A 132 -9.53 3.37 2.35
CA PRO A 132 -10.52 2.35 2.04
C PRO A 132 -10.70 1.41 3.23
N GLU A 133 -11.95 1.03 3.53
CA GLU A 133 -12.27 0.09 4.61
C GLU A 133 -11.58 -1.27 4.45
N SER A 134 -11.27 -1.65 3.20
CA SER A 134 -10.54 -2.86 2.86
C SER A 134 -9.11 -2.91 3.44
N MET A 135 -8.56 -1.78 3.89
CA MET A 135 -7.31 -1.75 4.66
C MET A 135 -7.41 -2.63 5.91
N GLY A 136 -8.61 -2.75 6.50
CA GLY A 136 -8.87 -3.64 7.63
C GLY A 136 -8.81 -5.13 7.31
N LEU A 137 -8.54 -5.52 6.05
CA LEU A 137 -8.34 -6.91 5.63
C LEU A 137 -6.88 -7.38 5.67
N LEU A 138 -5.91 -6.48 5.88
CA LEU A 138 -4.48 -6.76 5.84
C LEU A 138 -3.99 -7.46 7.12
N SER A 139 -4.42 -8.70 7.36
CA SER A 139 -4.19 -9.40 8.64
C SER A 139 -2.72 -9.64 9.02
N ASN A 140 -1.81 -9.60 8.05
CA ASN A 140 -0.36 -9.75 8.28
C ASN A 140 0.36 -8.42 8.51
N LEU A 141 -0.34 -7.27 8.41
CA LEU A 141 0.30 -5.97 8.47
C LEU A 141 0.86 -5.68 9.87
N GLU A 142 2.16 -5.42 9.92
CA GLU A 142 2.90 -5.05 11.12
C GLU A 142 3.19 -3.54 11.19
N ALA A 143 3.35 -2.89 10.03
CA ALA A 143 3.66 -1.47 9.97
C ALA A 143 2.83 -0.74 8.90
N LEU A 144 2.16 0.33 9.32
CA LEU A 144 1.40 1.23 8.46
C LEU A 144 1.91 2.67 8.63
N VAL A 145 2.51 3.21 7.58
CA VAL A 145 3.06 4.58 7.55
C VAL A 145 2.45 5.32 6.37
N ILE A 146 1.57 6.28 6.64
CA ILE A 146 0.81 7.03 5.62
C ILE A 146 0.82 8.54 5.85
N GLY A 147 1.59 9.01 6.84
CA GLY A 147 1.69 10.42 7.19
C GLY A 147 2.21 11.33 6.06
N ARG A 148 2.07 12.65 6.24
CA ARG A 148 2.38 13.68 5.22
C ARG A 148 1.72 13.39 3.88
N ASN A 149 0.42 13.15 3.92
CA ASN A 149 -0.43 13.03 2.73
C ASN A 149 -1.72 13.82 2.96
N PRO A 150 -2.31 14.44 1.92
CA PRO A 150 -3.63 15.07 2.01
C PRO A 150 -4.81 14.09 2.15
N LEU A 151 -4.61 12.95 2.81
CA LEU A 151 -5.65 11.98 3.15
C LEU A 151 -6.65 12.59 4.13
N ALA A 152 -7.94 12.42 3.87
CA ALA A 152 -9.01 13.06 4.62
C ALA A 152 -10.23 12.13 4.76
N GLY A 153 -11.00 12.28 5.83
CA GLY A 153 -12.18 11.47 6.06
C GLY A 153 -12.15 10.78 7.42
N ILE A 154 -13.08 9.85 7.63
CA ILE A 154 -13.29 9.19 8.92
C ILE A 154 -12.55 7.86 8.94
N VAL A 155 -11.79 7.64 10.01
CA VAL A 155 -11.20 6.34 10.34
C VAL A 155 -11.94 5.76 11.54
N SER A 156 -12.62 4.65 11.30
CA SER A 156 -13.34 3.84 12.29
C SER A 156 -12.74 2.44 12.43
N GLU A 157 -13.32 1.62 13.30
CA GLU A 157 -12.87 0.27 13.65
C GLU A 157 -12.71 -0.64 12.43
N VAL A 158 -13.53 -0.45 11.39
CA VAL A 158 -13.51 -1.27 10.16
C VAL A 158 -12.16 -1.23 9.45
N HIS A 159 -11.41 -0.13 9.53
CA HIS A 159 -10.10 0.03 8.91
C HIS A 159 -9.00 -0.78 9.62
N PHE A 160 -9.30 -1.29 10.81
CA PHE A 160 -8.34 -1.87 11.74
C PHE A 160 -8.73 -3.27 12.21
N ILE A 161 -9.93 -3.74 11.86
CA ILE A 161 -10.61 -4.85 12.54
C ILE A 161 -9.87 -6.19 12.46
N LYS A 162 -9.05 -6.44 11.43
CA LYS A 162 -8.20 -7.65 11.33
C LYS A 162 -6.71 -7.39 11.50
N LEU A 163 -6.27 -6.19 11.84
CA LEU A 163 -4.85 -5.85 11.89
C LEU A 163 -4.18 -6.33 13.19
N SER A 164 -4.34 -7.60 13.56
CA SER A 164 -3.89 -8.13 14.87
C SER A 164 -2.38 -8.10 15.07
N ASN A 165 -1.61 -8.00 13.98
CA ASN A 165 -0.15 -7.97 14.01
C ASN A 165 0.44 -6.54 14.00
N LEU A 166 -0.39 -5.50 13.95
CA LEU A 166 0.06 -4.13 13.82
C LEU A 166 0.86 -3.68 15.05
N LYS A 167 2.08 -3.20 14.80
CA LYS A 167 3.05 -2.74 15.82
C LYS A 167 3.45 -1.28 15.62
N TYR A 168 3.44 -0.81 14.38
CA TYR A 168 3.89 0.54 14.02
C TYR A 168 2.80 1.28 13.26
N LEU A 169 2.39 2.43 13.80
CA LEU A 169 1.39 3.30 13.18
C LEU A 169 1.90 4.74 13.10
N GLU A 170 2.10 5.26 11.89
CA GLU A 170 2.46 6.65 11.65
C GLU A 170 1.50 7.26 10.62
N MET A 171 0.70 8.20 11.06
CA MET A 171 -0.33 8.84 10.23
C MET A 171 -0.32 10.38 10.37
N SER A 172 0.74 10.93 10.95
CA SER A 172 0.90 12.38 11.20
C SER A 172 0.73 13.22 9.95
N TRP A 173 0.24 14.44 10.13
CA TRP A 173 0.04 15.39 9.04
C TRP A 173 -0.85 14.83 7.92
N THR A 174 -1.95 14.21 8.34
CA THR A 174 -3.12 13.89 7.50
C THR A 174 -4.33 14.68 8.02
N TYR A 175 -5.40 14.73 7.23
CA TYR A 175 -6.69 15.32 7.60
C TYR A 175 -7.70 14.26 8.04
N LEU A 176 -7.22 13.08 8.46
CA LEU A 176 -8.05 11.97 8.92
C LEU A 176 -8.61 12.27 10.32
N THR A 177 -9.85 11.88 10.56
CA THR A 177 -10.53 12.02 11.85
C THR A 177 -10.84 10.64 12.40
N PHE A 178 -10.35 10.33 13.60
CA PHE A 178 -10.68 9.08 14.28
C PHE A 178 -12.08 9.17 14.90
N SER A 179 -12.95 8.24 14.51
CA SER A 179 -14.30 8.07 15.05
C SER A 179 -14.49 6.61 15.40
N VAL A 180 -14.15 6.26 16.63
CA VAL A 180 -14.27 4.91 17.20
C VAL A 180 -15.07 4.96 18.49
N SER A 181 -15.77 3.87 18.80
CA SER A 181 -16.47 3.70 20.07
C SER A 181 -15.50 3.82 21.24
N SER A 182 -15.96 4.44 22.32
CA SER A 182 -15.21 4.51 23.59
C SER A 182 -14.96 3.14 24.21
N SER A 183 -15.74 2.12 23.83
CA SER A 183 -15.58 0.74 24.30
C SER A 183 -14.74 -0.12 23.34
N TRP A 184 -14.20 0.47 22.28
CA TRP A 184 -13.42 -0.28 21.30
C TRP A 184 -12.08 -0.72 21.88
N ILE A 185 -11.80 -2.01 21.73
CA ILE A 185 -10.50 -2.60 22.03
C ILE A 185 -9.89 -3.02 20.68
N PRO A 186 -8.84 -2.34 20.20
CA PRO A 186 -8.21 -2.70 18.95
C PRO A 186 -7.57 -4.09 19.04
N PRO A 187 -7.52 -4.83 17.92
CA PRO A 187 -6.96 -6.19 17.91
C PRO A 187 -5.43 -6.23 18.00
N PHE A 188 -4.77 -5.08 18.17
CA PHE A 188 -3.33 -4.93 18.10
C PHE A 188 -2.72 -4.26 19.34
N GLN A 189 -1.39 -4.36 19.43
CA GLN A 189 -0.57 -3.79 20.48
C GLN A 189 0.60 -3.05 19.85
N LEU A 190 0.51 -1.72 19.84
CA LEU A 190 1.49 -0.86 19.21
C LEU A 190 2.74 -0.73 20.07
N GLN A 191 3.88 -0.81 19.39
CA GLN A 191 5.20 -0.53 19.93
C GLN A 191 5.60 0.92 19.62
N TYR A 192 5.10 1.44 18.49
CA TYR A 192 5.31 2.80 18.03
C TYR A 192 4.00 3.37 17.50
N MET A 193 3.70 4.60 17.92
CA MET A 193 2.58 5.36 17.40
C MET A 193 2.98 6.82 17.25
N LYS A 194 2.65 7.39 16.09
CA LYS A 194 2.76 8.81 15.87
C LYS A 194 1.58 9.33 15.05
N MET A 195 0.87 10.27 15.66
CA MET A 195 -0.38 10.84 15.15
C MET A 195 -0.40 12.34 15.47
N ILE A 196 0.45 13.11 14.79
CA ILE A 196 0.55 14.58 14.92
C ILE A 196 -0.47 15.26 13.99
N SER A 197 -0.99 16.42 14.40
CA SER A 197 -1.94 17.26 13.63
C SER A 197 -3.36 16.69 13.50
N TYR A 198 -3.74 15.77 14.38
CA TYR A 198 -5.11 15.27 14.44
C TYR A 198 -6.02 16.24 15.18
N LYS A 199 -7.20 16.52 14.62
CA LYS A 199 -8.36 16.84 15.44
C LYS A 199 -8.79 15.55 16.11
N MET A 200 -8.13 15.20 17.22
CA MET A 200 -8.78 14.29 18.16
C MET A 200 -10.10 14.98 18.55
N GLY A 201 -11.22 14.27 18.46
CA GLY A 201 -12.50 14.81 18.92
C GLY A 201 -12.39 15.29 20.38
N PRO A 202 -13.47 15.81 20.98
CA PRO A 202 -13.41 16.48 22.30
C PRO A 202 -12.93 15.58 23.46
N LYS A 203 -12.63 14.30 23.22
CA LYS A 203 -12.17 13.33 24.21
C LYS A 203 -10.96 12.57 23.69
N PHE A 204 -9.94 12.46 24.55
CA PHE A 204 -8.79 11.61 24.31
C PHE A 204 -9.24 10.16 24.01
N PRO A 205 -8.70 9.48 22.98
CA PRO A 205 -9.20 8.16 22.58
C PRO A 205 -9.00 7.11 23.67
N ALA A 206 -10.11 6.58 24.21
CA ALA A 206 -10.08 5.61 25.31
C ALA A 206 -9.30 4.32 24.96
N TRP A 207 -9.32 3.91 23.69
CA TRP A 207 -8.61 2.72 23.23
C TRP A 207 -7.09 2.82 23.44
N LEU A 208 -6.49 4.01 23.51
CA LEU A 208 -5.06 4.16 23.80
C LEU A 208 -4.67 3.57 25.16
N GLN A 209 -5.60 3.57 26.12
CA GLN A 209 -5.40 2.98 27.43
C GLN A 209 -5.31 1.43 27.39
N THR A 210 -5.74 0.82 26.28
CA THR A 210 -5.67 -0.64 26.08
C THR A 210 -4.32 -1.12 25.56
N GLN A 211 -3.40 -0.21 25.25
CA GLN A 211 -2.06 -0.52 24.73
C GLN A 211 -1.11 -0.83 25.89
N ARG A 212 -0.40 -1.97 25.81
CA ARG A 212 0.48 -2.50 26.87
C ARG A 212 1.84 -1.80 26.95
N SER A 213 2.27 -1.16 25.88
CA SER A 213 3.61 -0.55 25.77
C SER A 213 3.62 0.85 26.38
N GLN A 214 4.17 1.00 27.58
CA GLN A 214 4.70 2.29 28.06
C GLN A 214 6.13 2.44 27.54
N THR A 215 6.32 2.71 26.24
CA THR A 215 7.61 3.19 25.74
C THR A 215 7.64 4.71 25.86
N GLN A 216 8.75 5.23 26.41
CA GLN A 216 9.00 6.63 26.79
C GLN A 216 8.60 7.69 25.74
N GLU A 217 8.43 7.31 24.47
CA GLU A 217 8.05 8.19 23.34
C GLU A 217 6.54 8.46 23.20
N LEU A 218 5.68 7.65 23.83
CA LEU A 218 4.23 7.95 23.88
C LEU A 218 3.93 9.22 24.69
N TRP A 219 4.86 9.66 25.56
CA TRP A 219 4.69 10.82 26.43
C TRP A 219 5.16 12.14 25.81
N THR A 220 5.98 12.14 24.76
CA THR A 220 6.36 13.38 24.04
C THR A 220 5.17 14.01 23.31
N LEU A 221 4.08 13.25 23.13
CA LEU A 221 2.79 13.71 22.60
C LEU A 221 2.01 14.61 23.59
N LEU A 222 2.28 14.56 24.90
CA LEU A 222 1.61 15.43 25.87
C LEU A 222 2.07 16.90 25.79
N LEU A 223 3.32 17.16 25.35
CA LEU A 223 3.87 18.52 25.30
C LEU A 223 3.42 19.34 24.07
N VAL A 224 2.91 18.71 23.01
CA VAL A 224 2.48 19.42 21.78
C VAL A 224 0.97 19.65 21.75
N LEU A 225 0.18 18.80 22.43
CA LEU A 225 -1.28 18.97 22.50
C LEU A 225 -1.71 20.13 23.41
N GLU A 226 -0.92 20.50 24.44
CA GLU A 226 -1.24 21.69 25.26
C GLU A 226 -0.98 23.03 24.55
N ASN A 227 -0.15 23.06 23.50
CA ASN A 227 0.24 24.32 22.82
C ASN A 227 -0.52 24.62 21.51
N SER A 228 -1.57 23.87 21.18
CA SER A 228 -2.41 24.12 19.99
C SER A 228 -3.87 24.47 20.31
N LEU A 229 -4.15 24.77 21.58
CA LEU A 229 -5.43 25.30 22.08
C LEU A 229 -5.30 26.71 22.68
N GLN A 230 -4.35 27.53 22.19
CA GLN A 230 -4.37 28.99 22.35
C GLN A 230 -4.42 29.67 20.98
#